data_AF-A0A269XEY5-F1
#
_entry.id   AF-A0A269XEY5-F1
#
_cell.length_a   1.000
_cell.length_b   1.000
_cell.length_c   1.000
_cell.angle_alpha   90.00
_cell.angle_beta   90.00
_cell.angle_gamma   90.00
#
_symmetry.space_group_name_H-M   'P 1'
#
loop_
_entity.id
_entity.type
_entity.pdbx_description
1 polymer ?
#
loop_
_entity_poly.entity_id
_entity_poly.type
_entity_poly.pdbx_seq_one_letter_code
_entity_poly.pdbx_strand_id
1 'polypeptide(L)' 'DYFGNTEEPTGLWLSELVHFYDAFKHTNVDIDMFNITGGNTPIDPVSLNPLMFDNTTKAYYIIDGLLDK' A
#
# COMPACT_ATOMS: atom_id res chain seq x y z
N ASP A 1 -16.24 -0.71 0.53
CA ASP A 1 -16.46 -0.83 -0.91
C ASP A 1 -15.81 -2.09 -1.45
N TYR A 2 -16.35 -2.61 -2.54
CA TYR A 2 -15.87 -3.84 -3.19
C TYR A 2 -15.39 -3.54 -4.61
N PHE A 3 -14.46 -4.35 -5.10
CA PHE A 3 -13.88 -4.18 -6.43
C PHE A 3 -14.89 -4.55 -7.52
N GLY A 4 -15.48 -3.55 -8.18
CA GLY A 4 -16.44 -3.74 -9.27
C GLY A 4 -17.70 -4.49 -8.80
N ASN A 5 -18.00 -5.62 -9.45
CA ASN A 5 -19.13 -6.51 -9.11
C ASN A 5 -18.68 -7.77 -8.32
N THR A 6 -17.52 -7.73 -7.67
CA THR A 6 -16.98 -8.85 -6.89
C THR A 6 -17.26 -8.68 -5.40
N GLU A 7 -16.97 -9.71 -4.60
CA GLU A 7 -16.98 -9.65 -3.13
C GLU A 7 -15.60 -9.29 -2.53
N GLU A 8 -14.60 -9.02 -3.38
CA GLU A 8 -13.26 -8.64 -2.94
C GLU A 8 -13.24 -7.17 -2.49
N PRO A 9 -12.71 -6.85 -1.30
CA PRO A 9 -12.61 -5.47 -0.86
C PRO A 9 -11.67 -4.68 -1.78
N THR A 10 -12.09 -3.50 -2.22
CA THR A 10 -11.17 -2.50 -2.79
C THR A 10 -10.56 -1.67 -1.66
N GLY A 11 -9.49 -0.93 -1.96
CA GLY A 11 -8.72 -0.23 -0.94
C GLY A 11 -7.63 0.66 -1.49
N LEU A 12 -6.58 0.86 -0.69
CA LEU A 12 -5.45 1.68 -1.08
C LEU A 12 -4.73 1.08 -2.28
N TRP A 13 -4.34 1.93 -3.24
CA TRP A 13 -3.50 1.49 -4.33
C TRP A 13 -2.04 1.37 -3.85
N LEU A 14 -1.46 0.17 -3.90
CA LEU A 14 -0.16 -0.09 -3.26
C LEU A 14 0.96 0.85 -3.73
N SER A 15 1.09 1.08 -5.04
CA SER A 15 2.16 1.93 -5.54
C SER A 15 2.01 3.39 -5.08
N GLU A 16 0.78 3.90 -4.97
CA GLU A 16 0.54 5.27 -4.47
C GLU A 16 0.99 5.41 -3.02
N LEU A 17 0.64 4.42 -2.19
CA LEU A 17 1.07 4.36 -0.80
C LEU A 17 2.60 4.27 -0.68
N VAL A 18 3.23 3.39 -1.46
CA VAL A 18 4.69 3.22 -1.45
C VAL A 18 5.41 4.49 -1.87
N HIS A 19 4.98 5.14 -2.96
CA HIS A 19 5.60 6.38 -3.43
C HIS A 19 5.48 7.51 -2.41
N PHE A 20 4.32 7.61 -1.75
CA PHE A 20 4.15 8.55 -0.66
C PHE A 20 5.12 8.26 0.47
N TYR A 21 5.21 7.01 0.94
CA TYR A 21 6.10 6.63 2.03
C TYR A 21 7.59 6.86 1.68
N ASP A 22 8.01 6.46 0.49
CA ASP A 22 9.38 6.57 0.00
C ASP A 22 9.86 8.04 -0.04
N ALA A 23 8.97 8.97 -0.42
CA ALA A 23 9.27 10.39 -0.46
C ALA A 23 9.73 10.97 0.90
N PHE A 24 9.29 10.37 2.01
CA PHE A 24 9.61 10.82 3.36
C PHE A 24 10.56 9.88 4.11
N LYS A 25 10.71 8.62 3.67
CA LYS A 25 11.51 7.58 4.34
C LYS A 25 12.94 8.02 4.67
N HIS A 26 13.54 8.87 3.83
CA HIS A 26 14.91 9.35 3.98
C HIS A 26 15.00 10.76 4.58
N THR A 27 13.90 11.25 5.15
CA THR A 27 13.81 12.54 5.83
C THR A 27 13.74 12.34 7.34
N ASN A 28 13.79 13.44 8.10
CA ASN A 28 13.57 13.41 9.55
C ASN A 28 12.08 13.58 9.92
N VAL A 29 11.18 13.18 9.01
CA VAL A 29 9.73 13.25 9.21
C VAL A 29 9.23 11.88 9.65
N ASP A 30 8.61 11.84 10.82
CA ASP A 30 7.90 10.66 11.29
C ASP A 30 6.52 10.59 10.62
N ILE A 31 6.16 9.42 10.11
CA ILE A 31 4.86 9.15 9.49
C ILE A 31 4.14 8.10 10.32
N ASP A 32 2.96 8.49 10.80
CA ASP A 32 1.98 7.57 11.36
C ASP A 32 0.80 7.42 10.39
N MET A 33 0.40 6.19 10.10
CA MET A 33 -0.76 5.89 9.25
C MET A 33 -1.86 5.22 10.06
N PHE A 34 -3.07 5.75 9.96
CA PHE A 34 -4.23 5.21 10.65
C PHE A 34 -5.44 5.18 9.70
N ASN A 35 -6.32 4.21 9.90
CA ASN A 35 -7.66 4.26 9.32
C ASN A 35 -8.69 4.65 10.41
N ILE A 36 -9.84 5.17 9.98
CA ILE A 36 -10.85 5.76 10.88
C ILE A 36 -11.41 4.74 11.87
N THR A 37 -11.51 3.46 11.47
CA THR A 37 -12.16 2.40 12.25
C THR A 37 -11.19 1.57 13.09
N GLY A 38 -9.88 1.75 12.93
CA GLY A 38 -8.86 0.82 13.39
C GLY A 38 -8.86 -0.51 12.60
N GLY A 39 -7.85 -1.34 12.85
CA GLY A 39 -7.70 -2.66 12.23
C GLY A 39 -7.06 -2.62 10.84
N ASN A 40 -7.27 -3.68 10.06
CA ASN A 40 -6.63 -3.83 8.75
C ASN A 40 -7.24 -2.89 7.71
N THR A 41 -6.39 -2.14 7.03
CA THR A 41 -6.78 -1.35 5.84
C THR A 41 -6.66 -2.22 4.60
N PRO A 42 -7.71 -2.40 3.79
CA PRO A 42 -7.61 -3.18 2.55
C PRO A 42 -6.69 -2.48 1.55
N ILE A 43 -5.94 -3.27 0.79
CA ILE A 43 -5.19 -2.86 -0.40
C ILE A 43 -6.01 -3.28 -1.61
N ASP A 44 -6.08 -2.43 -2.64
CA ASP A 44 -6.79 -2.79 -3.86
C ASP A 44 -6.13 -4.03 -4.53
N PRO A 45 -6.90 -5.09 -4.81
CA PRO A 45 -6.35 -6.36 -5.30
C PRO A 45 -5.71 -6.24 -6.69
N VAL A 46 -6.13 -5.29 -7.53
CA VAL A 46 -5.49 -5.05 -8.83
C VAL A 46 -4.12 -4.44 -8.64
N SER A 47 -3.97 -3.56 -7.66
CA SER A 47 -2.68 -2.90 -7.37
C SER A 47 -1.60 -3.89 -6.92
N LEU A 48 -1.98 -5.08 -6.43
CA LEU A 48 -1.08 -6.16 -6.00
C LEU A 48 -0.55 -7.02 -7.15
N ASN A 49 -1.06 -6.85 -8.37
CA ASN A 49 -0.56 -7.61 -9.51
C ASN A 49 0.91 -7.19 -9.81
N PRO A 50 1.86 -8.14 -9.93
CA PRO A 50 3.26 -7.83 -10.23
C PRO A 50 3.49 -6.98 -11.49
N LEU A 51 2.53 -6.97 -12.44
CA LEU A 51 2.54 -6.11 -13.61
C LEU A 51 2.34 -4.62 -13.28
N MET A 52 1.70 -4.30 -12.16
CA MET A 52 1.46 -2.93 -11.69
C MET A 52 2.64 -2.39 -10.87
N PHE A 53 3.61 -3.24 -10.51
CA PHE A 53 4.73 -2.81 -9.69
C PHE A 53 5.85 -2.19 -10.53
N ASP A 54 6.27 -1.00 -10.14
CA ASP A 54 7.56 -0.44 -10.53
C ASP A 54 8.69 -0.91 -9.60
N ASN A 55 9.90 -0.41 -9.81
CA ASN A 55 11.07 -0.84 -9.04
C ASN A 55 10.94 -0.50 -7.54
N THR A 56 10.39 0.67 -7.22
CA THR A 56 10.19 1.12 -5.84
C THR A 56 9.15 0.23 -5.15
N THR A 57 7.99 0.02 -5.77
CA THR A 57 6.93 -0.84 -5.25
C THR A 57 7.42 -2.27 -5.03
N LYS A 58 8.20 -2.84 -5.97
CA LYS A 58 8.82 -4.17 -5.81
C LYS A 58 9.74 -4.24 -4.60
N ALA A 59 10.59 -3.21 -4.40
CA ALA A 59 11.53 -3.18 -3.29
C ALA A 59 10.79 -3.20 -1.94
N TYR A 60 9.75 -2.37 -1.78
CA TYR A 60 9.00 -2.30 -0.53
C TYR A 60 8.11 -3.53 -0.29
N TYR A 61 7.52 -4.08 -1.35
CA TYR A 61 6.64 -5.25 -1.23
C TYR A 61 7.41 -6.53 -0.87
N ILE A 62 8.62 -6.72 -1.41
CA ILE A 62 9.39 -7.97 -1.24
C ILE A 62 10.42 -7.90 -0.11
N ILE A 63 11.04 -6.74 0.10
CA ILE A 63 12.26 -6.62 0.91
C ILE A 63 12.00 -5.90 2.24
N ASP A 64 11.24 -4.80 2.23
CA ASP A 64 11.06 -3.96 3.42
C ASP A 64 9.84 -4.32 4.28
N GLY A 65 8.97 -5.23 3.78
CA GLY A 65 7.80 -5.70 4.53
C GLY A 65 6.87 -4.57 4.95
N LEU A 66 6.66 -3.56 4.09
CA LEU A 66 5.85 -2.38 4.44
C LEU A 66 4.43 -2.75 4.90
N LEU A 67 3.89 -3.84 4.38
CA LEU A 67 2.56 -4.36 4.74
C LEU A 67 2.55 -5.19 6.04
N ASP A 68 3.73 -5.55 6.56
CA ASP A 68 3.90 -6.29 7.81
C ASP A 68 4.16 -5.37 9.02
N LYS A 69 4.36 -4.06 8.77
CA LYS A 69 4.61 -3.01 9.77
C LYS A 69 3.31 -2.36 10.21
#